data_AF-A0A661TBE3-F1
#
_entry.id   AF-A0A661TBE3-F1
#
_cell.length_a   1.000
_cell.length_b   1.000
_cell.length_c   1.000
_cell.angle_alpha   90.00
_cell.angle_beta   90.00
_cell.angle_gamma   90.00
#
_symmetry.space_group_name_H-M   'P 1'
#
loop_
_entity.id
_entity.type
_entity.pdbx_description
1 polymer ?
#
loop_
_entity_poly.entity_id
_entity_poly.type
_entity_poly.pdbx_seq_one_letter_code
_entity_poly.pdbx_strand_id
1 'polypeptide(L)'
;MFIINVIKDRGSLLVFHYIKMYQKTLHLCFKTFGIGIWFFYYLFKIPVKVAYIHFTLFLDDIFFRGYRKVKIEKPIFIIGHPRSATTFLHKTLKQTGDFLVFKDWEMENPSLIIKQLLKRHKILRVLFSVFDLRFTPHKFKSAIMREKDPIRNVEPIQARKKNVDFIGQEEESLFLHVLDTQLLTVTIPLGFEKNGYPEICFNDEQPHQEKSVLFFKNCLKRQIYYTGKKQVIAKLNFSLFRVKTLLKIFPDAKFVYIVRSPMHTIPSHLSLHRRLLDRYFGLNNIPKSRLQQYFKNRYQYNVEFYKHFEELKKDNVIPMDRLLEITYDDIQNDLLGVIRKIKHFGGLTFSTELEERLKKQANQQSSYERKHKNLSLEQFGLTEERIRSDLDFVFKQYGFGDDVN
;
A
#
# COMPACT_ATOMS: atom_id res chain seq x y z
N MET A 1 39.76 -5.68 -1.38
CA MET A 1 39.47 -4.33 -0.82
C MET A 1 39.10 -3.27 -1.87
N PHE A 2 39.41 -3.45 -3.16
CA PHE A 2 39.09 -2.48 -4.22
C PHE A 2 37.65 -2.58 -4.77
N ILE A 3 36.99 -3.74 -4.65
CA ILE A 3 35.62 -3.97 -5.15
C ILE A 3 34.54 -3.35 -4.25
N ILE A 4 34.85 -3.07 -2.98
CA ILE A 4 33.90 -2.47 -2.02
C ILE A 4 33.78 -0.95 -2.20
N ASN A 5 34.80 -0.29 -2.75
CA ASN A 5 34.79 1.17 -2.94
C ASN A 5 34.14 1.63 -4.26
N VAL A 6 33.84 0.72 -5.18
CA VAL A 6 33.12 1.04 -6.44
C VAL A 6 31.59 1.07 -6.24
N ILE A 7 31.07 0.58 -5.10
CA ILE A 7 29.64 0.61 -4.75
C ILE A 7 29.20 2.00 -4.19
N LYS A 8 30.11 2.99 -4.19
CA LYS A 8 29.81 4.38 -3.80
C LYS A 8 29.18 5.23 -4.91
N ASP A 9 28.92 4.67 -6.08
CA ASP A 9 28.06 5.35 -7.04
C ASP A 9 26.62 5.29 -6.53
N ARG A 10 26.06 6.46 -6.16
CA ARG A 10 24.74 6.57 -5.54
C ARG A 10 23.63 6.01 -6.43
N GLY A 11 23.84 5.83 -7.73
CA GLY A 11 22.91 5.13 -8.63
C GLY A 11 22.84 3.60 -8.43
N SER A 12 23.91 2.98 -7.94
CA SER A 12 24.07 1.52 -7.91
C SER A 12 23.16 0.81 -6.89
N LEU A 13 22.79 1.45 -5.78
CA LEU A 13 22.08 0.79 -4.67
C LEU A 13 20.66 0.35 -5.03
N LEU A 14 19.90 1.17 -5.76
CA LEU A 14 18.55 0.80 -6.18
C LEU A 14 18.59 -0.25 -7.30
N VAL A 15 19.59 -0.21 -8.18
CA VAL A 15 19.82 -1.24 -9.21
C VAL A 15 20.13 -2.59 -8.56
N PHE A 16 20.99 -2.60 -7.54
CA PHE A 16 21.27 -3.80 -6.76
C PHE A 16 20.02 -4.36 -6.09
N HIS A 17 19.18 -3.49 -5.49
CA HIS A 17 17.89 -3.89 -4.94
C HIS A 17 16.97 -4.55 -5.99
N TYR A 18 16.86 -3.98 -7.20
CA TYR A 18 16.09 -4.60 -8.28
C TYR A 18 16.58 -5.99 -8.62
N ILE A 19 17.90 -6.14 -8.82
CA ILE A 19 18.51 -7.43 -9.18
C ILE A 19 18.24 -8.45 -8.06
N LYS A 20 18.47 -8.06 -6.80
CA LYS A 20 18.22 -8.91 -5.62
C LYS A 20 16.76 -9.36 -5.55
N MET A 21 15.81 -8.43 -5.68
CA MET A 21 14.37 -8.74 -5.63
C MET A 21 13.94 -9.60 -6.82
N TYR A 22 14.47 -9.34 -8.01
CA TYR A 22 14.17 -10.13 -9.20
C TYR A 22 14.67 -11.57 -9.08
N GLN A 23 15.94 -11.77 -8.68
CA GLN A 23 16.51 -13.09 -8.43
C GLN A 23 15.74 -13.86 -7.36
N LYS A 24 15.43 -13.20 -6.22
CA LYS A 24 14.63 -13.81 -5.14
C LYS A 24 13.25 -14.20 -5.63
N THR A 25 12.61 -13.36 -6.45
CA THR A 25 11.30 -13.65 -7.04
C THR A 25 11.33 -14.88 -7.94
N LEU A 26 12.31 -14.98 -8.85
CA LEU A 26 12.43 -16.14 -9.74
C LEU A 26 12.76 -17.42 -8.98
N HIS A 27 13.68 -17.33 -8.02
CA HIS A 27 14.04 -18.45 -7.16
C HIS A 27 12.81 -18.98 -6.41
N LEU A 28 12.03 -18.10 -5.78
CA LEU A 28 10.82 -18.47 -5.05
C LEU A 28 9.71 -18.95 -5.97
N CYS A 29 9.59 -18.37 -7.17
CA CYS A 29 8.66 -18.84 -8.18
C CYS A 29 8.98 -20.28 -8.57
N PHE A 30 10.24 -20.57 -8.88
CA PHE A 30 10.70 -21.92 -9.19
C PHE A 30 10.48 -22.89 -8.03
N LYS A 31 10.84 -22.50 -6.80
CA LYS A 31 10.66 -23.35 -5.61
C LYS A 31 9.20 -23.57 -5.21
N THR A 32 8.28 -22.69 -5.61
CA THR A 32 6.85 -22.76 -5.23
C THR A 32 6.00 -23.39 -6.32
N PHE A 33 6.27 -23.05 -7.58
CA PHE A 33 5.43 -23.42 -8.74
C PHE A 33 6.17 -24.22 -9.82
N GLY A 34 7.49 -24.44 -9.69
CA GLY A 34 8.31 -25.08 -10.71
C GLY A 34 8.59 -24.20 -11.94
N ILE A 35 9.18 -24.80 -12.97
CA ILE A 35 9.32 -24.18 -14.29
C ILE A 35 7.99 -24.35 -15.01
N GLY A 36 7.32 -23.24 -15.30
CA GLY A 36 6.02 -23.24 -15.94
C GLY A 36 5.53 -21.83 -16.18
N ILE A 37 4.23 -21.69 -16.36
CA ILE A 37 3.61 -20.44 -16.78
C ILE A 37 3.91 -19.27 -15.84
N TRP A 38 3.90 -19.52 -14.53
CA TRP A 38 4.24 -18.52 -13.51
C TRP A 38 5.70 -18.10 -13.57
N PHE A 39 6.61 -19.05 -13.80
CA PHE A 39 8.04 -18.76 -13.88
C PHE A 39 8.35 -17.85 -15.08
N PHE A 40 7.90 -18.22 -16.28
CA PHE A 40 8.10 -17.39 -17.48
C PHE A 40 7.35 -16.06 -17.40
N TYR A 41 6.18 -16.03 -16.77
CA TYR A 41 5.46 -14.79 -16.52
C TYR A 41 6.32 -13.78 -15.74
N TYR A 42 6.88 -14.18 -14.61
CA TYR A 42 7.71 -13.28 -13.79
C TYR A 42 9.10 -13.03 -14.40
N LEU A 43 9.65 -13.98 -15.16
CA LEU A 43 10.89 -13.85 -15.92
C LEU A 43 10.83 -12.66 -16.88
N PHE A 44 9.76 -12.54 -17.67
CA PHE A 44 9.67 -11.45 -18.64
C PHE A 44 9.02 -10.19 -18.06
N LYS A 45 7.98 -10.34 -17.24
CA LYS A 45 7.16 -9.20 -16.83
C LYS A 45 7.88 -8.20 -15.93
N ILE A 46 8.66 -8.68 -14.95
CA ILE A 46 9.31 -7.77 -13.99
C ILE A 46 10.34 -6.88 -14.70
N PRO A 47 11.30 -7.42 -15.49
CA PRO A 47 12.24 -6.59 -16.22
C PRO A 47 11.56 -5.64 -17.22
N VAL A 48 10.57 -6.12 -17.97
CA VAL A 48 9.82 -5.30 -18.93
C VAL A 48 9.10 -4.14 -18.22
N LYS A 49 8.45 -4.40 -17.08
CA LYS A 49 7.77 -3.35 -16.32
C LYS A 49 8.76 -2.33 -15.76
N VAL A 50 9.84 -2.79 -15.13
CA VAL A 50 10.86 -1.90 -14.56
C VAL A 50 11.48 -1.05 -15.67
N ALA A 51 11.86 -1.64 -16.80
CA ALA A 51 12.40 -0.93 -17.96
C ALA A 51 11.41 0.10 -18.49
N TYR A 52 10.14 -0.27 -18.68
CA TYR A 52 9.07 0.63 -19.14
C TYR A 52 8.90 1.85 -18.21
N ILE A 53 8.80 1.62 -16.90
CA ILE A 53 8.60 2.71 -15.94
C ILE A 53 9.81 3.65 -15.92
N HIS A 54 11.03 3.13 -15.83
CA HIS A 54 12.22 3.98 -15.77
C HIS A 54 12.49 4.69 -17.09
N PHE A 55 12.24 4.04 -18.23
CA PHE A 55 12.35 4.69 -19.53
C PHE A 55 11.37 5.86 -19.66
N THR A 56 10.09 5.67 -19.32
CA THR A 56 9.10 6.75 -19.41
C THR A 56 9.37 7.89 -18.43
N LEU A 57 9.87 7.59 -17.23
CA LEU A 57 10.30 8.61 -16.27
C LEU A 57 11.55 9.36 -16.71
N PHE A 58 12.51 8.69 -17.37
CA PHE A 58 13.67 9.31 -17.99
C PHE A 58 13.26 10.25 -19.13
N LEU A 59 12.26 9.88 -19.93
CA LEU A 59 11.73 10.80 -20.94
C LEU A 59 11.08 12.03 -20.29
N ASP A 60 10.35 11.90 -19.19
CA ASP A 60 9.83 13.08 -18.46
C ASP A 60 10.96 14.01 -18.01
N ASP A 61 12.11 13.46 -17.65
CA ASP A 61 13.31 14.20 -17.26
C ASP A 61 13.91 15.02 -18.42
N ILE A 62 13.60 14.66 -19.66
CA ILE A 62 13.99 15.40 -20.86
C ILE A 62 12.91 16.45 -21.20
N PHE A 63 11.66 16.01 -21.33
CA PHE A 63 10.57 16.81 -21.91
C PHE A 63 9.82 17.69 -20.89
N PHE A 64 9.84 17.33 -19.60
CA PHE A 64 9.05 17.99 -18.55
C PHE A 64 9.92 18.52 -17.39
N ARG A 65 11.07 19.11 -17.71
CA ARG A 65 12.07 19.57 -16.71
C ARG A 65 11.50 20.47 -15.60
N GLY A 66 10.39 21.17 -15.86
CA GLY A 66 9.70 22.03 -14.91
C GLY A 66 9.27 21.33 -13.61
N TYR A 67 8.96 20.03 -13.63
CA TYR A 67 8.56 19.30 -12.42
C TYR A 67 9.67 19.30 -11.35
N ARG A 68 10.94 19.41 -11.76
CA ARG A 68 12.09 19.44 -10.83
C ARG A 68 12.12 20.67 -9.93
N LYS A 69 11.48 21.77 -10.34
CA LYS A 69 11.37 23.00 -9.55
C LYS A 69 10.21 22.95 -8.54
N VAL A 70 9.31 21.97 -8.67
CA VAL A 70 8.17 21.83 -7.76
C VAL A 70 8.66 21.54 -6.35
N LYS A 71 8.15 22.32 -5.41
CA LYS A 71 8.29 22.11 -3.97
C LYS A 71 7.08 21.36 -3.44
N ILE A 72 7.31 20.51 -2.46
CA ILE A 72 6.28 19.83 -1.69
C ILE A 72 6.36 20.44 -0.31
N GLU A 73 5.26 20.99 0.15
CA GLU A 73 5.16 21.70 1.43
C GLU A 73 4.10 20.99 2.27
N LYS A 74 4.47 20.70 3.51
CA LYS A 74 3.61 20.13 4.56
C LYS A 74 2.75 18.96 4.07
N PRO A 75 3.35 17.90 3.49
CA PRO A 75 2.58 16.74 3.05
C PRO A 75 1.99 16.02 4.27
N ILE A 76 0.77 15.51 4.13
CA ILE A 76 0.12 14.69 5.16
C ILE A 76 0.15 13.23 4.73
N PHE A 77 0.72 12.39 5.59
CA PHE A 77 0.79 10.95 5.40
C PHE A 77 -0.14 10.25 6.39
N ILE A 78 -1.17 9.59 5.86
CA ILE A 78 -2.06 8.74 6.65
C ILE A 78 -1.40 7.37 6.76
N ILE A 79 -1.03 7.01 7.99
CA ILE A 79 -0.40 5.73 8.34
C ILE A 79 -1.30 4.98 9.33
N GLY A 80 -1.09 3.67 9.45
CA GLY A 80 -1.91 2.83 10.32
C GLY A 80 -1.90 1.40 9.82
N HIS A 81 -2.18 0.46 10.72
CA HIS A 81 -2.20 -0.94 10.35
C HIS A 81 -3.26 -1.13 9.25
N PRO A 82 -3.00 -1.90 8.18
CA PRO A 82 -4.03 -2.22 7.20
C PRO A 82 -5.30 -2.69 7.92
N ARG A 83 -6.48 -2.25 7.47
CA ARG A 83 -7.77 -2.54 8.13
C ARG A 83 -8.10 -1.70 9.39
N SER A 84 -7.36 -0.63 9.69
CA SER A 84 -7.72 0.36 10.73
C SER A 84 -8.66 1.50 10.25
N ALA A 85 -9.19 1.41 9.02
CA ALA A 85 -10.03 2.43 8.35
C ALA A 85 -9.28 3.62 7.71
N THR A 86 -7.96 3.50 7.51
CA THR A 86 -7.18 4.43 6.68
C THR A 86 -7.74 4.61 5.27
N THR A 87 -8.26 3.54 4.63
CA THR A 87 -8.93 3.65 3.31
C THR A 87 -10.18 4.50 3.36
N PHE A 88 -10.98 4.34 4.42
CA PHE A 88 -12.23 5.07 4.58
C PHE A 88 -11.93 6.55 4.75
N LEU A 89 -11.03 6.90 5.68
CA LEU A 89 -10.64 8.29 5.92
C LEU A 89 -10.05 8.95 4.67
N HIS A 90 -9.15 8.25 3.95
CA HIS A 90 -8.56 8.78 2.71
C HIS A 90 -9.62 9.00 1.62
N LYS A 91 -10.58 8.08 1.47
CA LYS A 91 -11.73 8.25 0.57
C LYS A 91 -12.59 9.45 0.94
N THR A 92 -12.84 9.64 2.22
CA THR A 92 -13.61 10.76 2.76
C THR A 92 -12.96 12.10 2.45
N LEU A 93 -11.62 12.21 2.55
CA LEU A 93 -10.90 13.45 2.29
C LEU A 93 -10.75 13.78 0.79
N LYS A 94 -10.80 12.79 -0.11
CA LYS A 94 -10.51 12.99 -1.54
C LYS A 94 -11.74 13.22 -2.44
N GLN A 95 -12.91 13.43 -1.85
CA GLN A 95 -14.19 13.44 -2.59
C GLN A 95 -14.30 14.52 -3.67
N THR A 96 -13.70 15.68 -3.45
CA THR A 96 -13.93 16.92 -4.20
C THR A 96 -12.66 17.49 -4.84
N GLY A 97 -11.58 16.70 -4.84
CA GLY A 97 -10.36 17.07 -5.55
C GLY A 97 -9.59 18.24 -4.95
N ASP A 98 -9.84 18.64 -3.71
CA ASP A 98 -9.11 19.69 -2.99
C ASP A 98 -7.63 19.36 -2.83
N PHE A 99 -7.33 18.08 -2.68
CA PHE A 99 -5.98 17.60 -2.43
C PHE A 99 -5.37 16.91 -3.64
N LEU A 100 -4.03 16.90 -3.65
CA LEU A 100 -3.24 16.04 -4.50
C LEU A 100 -3.38 14.60 -4.03
N VAL A 101 -4.10 13.82 -4.84
CA VAL A 101 -4.21 12.37 -4.75
C VAL A 101 -3.94 11.77 -6.13
N PHE A 102 -3.65 10.47 -6.17
CA PHE A 102 -3.53 9.76 -7.43
C PHE A 102 -4.80 8.95 -7.70
N LYS A 103 -5.20 8.91 -8.97
CA LYS A 103 -6.10 7.87 -9.44
C LYS A 103 -5.32 6.58 -9.66
N ASP A 104 -5.98 5.43 -9.59
CA ASP A 104 -5.36 4.11 -9.72
C ASP A 104 -4.45 3.99 -10.95
N TRP A 105 -4.95 4.44 -12.12
CA TRP A 105 -4.19 4.40 -13.37
C TRP A 105 -3.01 5.38 -13.41
N GLU A 106 -3.07 6.48 -12.64
CA GLU A 106 -1.99 7.47 -12.50
C GLU A 106 -0.89 6.95 -11.58
N MET A 107 -1.22 6.06 -10.62
CA MET A 107 -0.23 5.37 -9.80
C MET A 107 0.48 4.29 -10.61
N GLU A 108 -0.23 3.52 -11.44
CA GLU A 108 0.40 2.53 -12.32
C GLU A 108 1.30 3.17 -13.38
N ASN A 109 1.01 4.41 -13.78
CA ASN A 109 1.78 5.14 -14.79
C ASN A 109 2.13 6.55 -14.27
N PRO A 110 3.16 6.69 -13.42
CA PRO A 110 3.50 7.98 -12.82
C PRO A 110 4.06 9.01 -13.82
N SER A 111 4.49 8.57 -15.01
CA SER A 111 5.08 9.43 -16.04
C SER A 111 4.10 10.45 -16.61
N LEU A 112 4.59 11.68 -16.80
CA LEU A 112 3.86 12.81 -17.39
C LEU A 112 3.55 12.58 -18.86
N ILE A 113 4.50 12.06 -19.65
CA ILE A 113 4.31 11.75 -21.07
C ILE A 113 3.16 10.75 -21.25
N ILE A 114 3.19 9.68 -20.46
CA ILE A 114 2.15 8.65 -20.52
C ILE A 114 0.81 9.23 -20.07
N LYS A 115 0.77 10.03 -19.00
CA LYS A 115 -0.45 10.71 -18.57
C LYS A 115 -1.04 11.62 -19.66
N GLN A 116 -0.20 12.40 -20.33
CA GLN A 116 -0.63 13.30 -21.40
C GLN A 116 -1.19 12.52 -22.60
N LEU A 117 -0.53 11.42 -22.98
CA LEU A 117 -0.97 10.54 -24.05
C LEU A 117 -2.31 9.87 -23.73
N LEU A 118 -2.43 9.29 -22.53
CA LEU A 118 -3.64 8.58 -22.08
C LEU A 118 -4.82 9.52 -21.82
N LYS A 119 -4.57 10.78 -21.44
CA LYS A 119 -5.60 11.83 -21.32
C LYS A 119 -6.25 12.12 -22.67
N ARG A 120 -5.46 12.19 -23.74
CA ARG A 120 -5.91 12.58 -25.08
C ARG A 120 -6.70 11.47 -25.79
N HIS A 121 -6.40 10.20 -25.51
CA HIS A 121 -6.98 9.07 -26.24
C HIS A 121 -7.62 8.03 -25.31
N LYS A 122 -8.94 8.14 -25.12
CA LYS A 122 -9.73 7.18 -24.31
C LYS A 122 -9.57 5.73 -24.80
N ILE A 123 -9.42 5.52 -26.11
CA ILE A 123 -9.19 4.20 -26.72
C ILE A 123 -7.84 3.64 -26.30
N LEU A 124 -6.77 4.45 -26.31
CA LEU A 124 -5.47 4.02 -25.80
C LEU A 124 -5.54 3.66 -24.31
N ARG A 125 -6.35 4.37 -23.50
CA ARG A 125 -6.56 4.00 -22.10
C ARG A 125 -7.18 2.61 -21.95
N VAL A 126 -8.14 2.26 -22.80
CA VAL A 126 -8.73 0.91 -22.83
C VAL A 126 -7.69 -0.09 -23.31
N LEU A 127 -6.96 0.19 -24.38
CA LEU A 127 -5.94 -0.71 -24.95
C LEU A 127 -4.79 -0.97 -23.96
N PHE A 128 -4.30 0.04 -23.25
CA PHE A 128 -3.31 -0.10 -22.18
C PHE A 128 -3.83 -0.93 -21.00
N SER A 129 -5.13 -0.89 -20.71
CA SER A 129 -5.75 -1.80 -19.73
C SER A 129 -5.86 -3.25 -20.25
N VAL A 130 -5.74 -3.45 -21.56
CA VAL A 130 -5.70 -4.76 -22.21
C VAL A 130 -4.30 -5.38 -22.11
N PHE A 131 -3.25 -4.63 -22.48
CA PHE A 131 -1.82 -4.98 -22.38
C PHE A 131 -1.24 -4.92 -20.95
N ASP A 132 -2.04 -5.38 -19.99
CA ASP A 132 -1.92 -5.13 -18.56
C ASP A 132 -0.50 -5.36 -17.96
N LEU A 133 0.28 -4.29 -17.84
CA LEU A 133 1.56 -4.26 -17.10
C LEU A 133 1.37 -4.07 -15.59
N ARG A 134 0.15 -4.14 -15.02
CA ARG A 134 -0.03 -4.09 -13.56
C ARG A 134 0.71 -5.25 -12.90
N PHE A 135 1.18 -5.12 -11.66
CA PHE A 135 1.90 -6.22 -10.99
C PHE A 135 1.05 -7.49 -10.78
N THR A 136 -0.27 -7.39 -10.93
CA THR A 136 -1.20 -8.49 -10.68
C THR A 136 -1.46 -9.37 -11.91
N PRO A 137 -1.52 -10.71 -11.77
CA PRO A 137 -1.78 -11.65 -12.87
C PRO A 137 -3.27 -11.77 -13.26
N HIS A 138 -3.97 -10.63 -13.34
CA HIS A 138 -5.43 -10.52 -13.33
C HIS A 138 -6.18 -11.27 -14.45
N LYS A 139 -5.52 -11.72 -15.51
CA LYS A 139 -6.15 -12.28 -16.71
C LYS A 139 -5.81 -13.73 -17.02
N PHE A 140 -4.89 -14.36 -16.29
CA PHE A 140 -4.51 -15.74 -16.64
C PHE A 140 -5.61 -16.77 -16.30
N LYS A 141 -6.45 -16.48 -15.29
CA LYS A 141 -7.52 -17.40 -14.84
C LYS A 141 -8.84 -17.29 -15.60
N SER A 142 -9.18 -16.16 -16.21
CA SER A 142 -10.46 -16.03 -16.93
C SER A 142 -10.51 -16.83 -18.24
N ALA A 143 -9.36 -17.23 -18.77
CA ALA A 143 -9.25 -18.07 -19.96
C ALA A 143 -9.13 -19.59 -19.65
N ILE A 144 -8.71 -19.96 -18.43
CA ILE A 144 -8.34 -21.37 -18.10
C ILE A 144 -9.33 -22.03 -17.13
N MET A 145 -10.04 -21.28 -16.28
CA MET A 145 -11.01 -21.86 -15.34
C MET A 145 -12.43 -21.40 -15.68
N ARG A 146 -13.00 -22.04 -16.70
CA ARG A 146 -14.41 -21.97 -17.07
C ARG A 146 -15.20 -23.18 -16.56
N GLU A 147 -14.74 -23.80 -15.47
CA GLU A 147 -15.47 -24.85 -14.78
C GLU A 147 -16.14 -24.34 -13.51
N LYS A 148 -17.42 -24.71 -13.39
CA LYS A 148 -18.40 -24.24 -12.43
C LYS A 148 -18.00 -24.66 -11.02
N ASP A 149 -17.61 -23.69 -10.21
CA ASP A 149 -17.42 -23.88 -8.77
C ASP A 149 -18.67 -23.31 -8.05
N PRO A 150 -19.53 -24.16 -7.44
CA PRO A 150 -20.85 -23.77 -6.93
C PRO A 150 -20.80 -22.91 -5.65
N ILE A 151 -19.63 -22.65 -5.08
CA ILE A 151 -19.45 -21.80 -3.89
C ILE A 151 -19.34 -20.30 -4.27
N ARG A 152 -19.23 -19.96 -5.57
CA ARG A 152 -19.20 -18.57 -6.02
C ARG A 152 -20.62 -18.03 -6.22
N ASN A 153 -21.24 -17.56 -5.15
CA ASN A 153 -22.32 -16.58 -5.26
C ASN A 153 -21.80 -15.41 -6.11
N VAL A 154 -22.36 -15.29 -7.32
CA VAL A 154 -21.91 -14.37 -8.36
C VAL A 154 -22.35 -12.96 -7.94
N GLU A 155 -21.49 -12.25 -7.21
CA GLU A 155 -21.66 -10.81 -7.07
C GLU A 155 -21.55 -10.13 -8.45
N PRO A 156 -22.45 -9.17 -8.76
CA PRO A 156 -22.51 -8.54 -10.07
C PRO A 156 -21.22 -7.79 -10.41
N ILE A 157 -20.96 -7.61 -11.71
CA ILE A 157 -19.75 -7.04 -12.29
C ILE A 157 -19.37 -5.66 -11.69
N GLN A 158 -20.35 -4.89 -11.19
CA GLN A 158 -20.15 -3.62 -10.50
C GLN A 158 -19.52 -3.77 -9.09
N ALA A 159 -19.85 -4.83 -8.35
CA ALA A 159 -19.20 -5.17 -7.08
C ALA A 159 -17.77 -5.69 -7.30
N ARG A 160 -17.55 -6.42 -8.41
CA ARG A 160 -16.19 -6.79 -8.86
C ARG A 160 -15.33 -5.58 -9.21
N LYS A 161 -15.88 -4.52 -9.82
CA LYS A 161 -15.19 -3.22 -10.02
C LYS A 161 -14.81 -2.57 -8.68
N LYS A 162 -15.75 -2.47 -7.73
CA LYS A 162 -15.48 -1.93 -6.37
C LYS A 162 -14.38 -2.70 -5.62
N ASN A 163 -14.22 -4.00 -5.88
CA ASN A 163 -13.18 -4.84 -5.28
C ASN A 163 -11.80 -4.75 -5.99
N VAL A 164 -11.73 -4.20 -7.20
CA VAL A 164 -10.45 -3.84 -7.88
C VAL A 164 -9.91 -2.53 -7.33
N ASP A 165 -10.80 -1.60 -6.99
CA ASP A 165 -10.50 -0.31 -6.36
C ASP A 165 -9.93 -0.44 -4.93
N PHE A 166 -9.83 -1.66 -4.36
CA PHE A 166 -9.36 -1.86 -2.98
C PHE A 166 -7.83 -1.77 -2.85
N ILE A 167 -7.07 -2.18 -3.88
CA ILE A 167 -5.59 -2.06 -3.92
C ILE A 167 -5.19 -0.74 -4.59
N GLY A 168 -6.02 -0.19 -5.47
CA GLY A 168 -5.74 1.03 -6.22
C GLY A 168 -5.95 2.34 -5.45
N GLN A 169 -6.09 2.33 -4.13
CA GLN A 169 -6.40 3.53 -3.36
C GLN A 169 -5.46 3.77 -2.18
N GLU A 170 -4.18 3.48 -2.40
CA GLU A 170 -3.09 3.82 -1.49
C GLU A 170 -1.90 4.28 -2.33
N GLU A 171 -1.41 5.49 -2.08
CA GLU A 171 -0.19 6.02 -2.70
C GLU A 171 1.04 5.16 -2.40
N GLU A 172 0.96 4.28 -1.39
CA GLU A 172 1.90 3.18 -1.13
C GLU A 172 2.19 2.34 -2.39
N SER A 173 1.21 2.20 -3.29
CA SER A 173 1.37 1.43 -4.53
C SER A 173 2.44 1.99 -5.48
N LEU A 174 2.81 3.27 -5.36
CA LEU A 174 3.92 3.85 -6.13
C LEU A 174 5.25 3.14 -5.84
N PHE A 175 5.44 2.64 -4.62
CA PHE A 175 6.64 1.89 -4.27
C PHE A 175 6.75 0.51 -4.94
N LEU A 176 5.66 0.01 -5.57
CA LEU A 176 5.73 -1.20 -6.40
C LEU A 176 6.70 -1.02 -7.58
N HIS A 177 6.78 0.19 -8.14
CA HIS A 177 7.67 0.49 -9.27
C HIS A 177 9.15 0.45 -8.91
N VAL A 178 9.47 0.55 -7.61
CA VAL A 178 10.82 0.40 -7.09
C VAL A 178 11.03 -0.94 -6.36
N LEU A 179 10.08 -1.86 -6.49
CA LEU A 179 10.04 -3.17 -5.81
C LEU A 179 10.27 -3.08 -4.30
N ASP A 180 9.71 -2.07 -3.64
CA ASP A 180 10.05 -1.75 -2.24
C ASP A 180 8.78 -1.52 -1.41
N THR A 181 7.88 -2.49 -1.36
CA THR A 181 6.68 -2.42 -0.51
C THR A 181 6.13 -3.80 -0.23
N GLN A 182 5.50 -3.97 0.93
CA GLN A 182 4.88 -5.23 1.33
C GLN A 182 3.70 -5.64 0.43
N LEU A 183 3.15 -4.73 -0.38
CA LEU A 183 2.16 -5.06 -1.41
C LEU A 183 2.68 -6.13 -2.38
N LEU A 184 4.01 -6.22 -2.58
CA LEU A 184 4.62 -7.23 -3.42
C LEU A 184 4.28 -8.66 -2.97
N THR A 185 4.11 -8.88 -1.67
CA THR A 185 3.90 -10.22 -1.11
C THR A 185 2.63 -10.90 -1.59
N VAL A 186 1.63 -10.13 -2.04
CA VAL A 186 0.41 -10.67 -2.63
C VAL A 186 0.44 -10.65 -4.16
N THR A 187 1.33 -9.86 -4.79
CA THR A 187 1.38 -9.73 -6.25
C THR A 187 2.41 -10.62 -6.92
N ILE A 188 3.49 -10.96 -6.21
CA ILE A 188 4.61 -11.76 -6.71
C ILE A 188 5.04 -12.82 -5.68
N PRO A 189 5.76 -13.89 -6.08
CA PRO A 189 6.15 -15.01 -5.22
C PRO A 189 7.01 -14.70 -3.98
N LEU A 190 7.45 -13.45 -3.78
CA LEU A 190 8.23 -13.03 -2.60
C LEU A 190 7.54 -13.34 -1.26
N GLY A 191 6.20 -13.36 -1.23
CA GLY A 191 5.45 -13.69 -0.03
C GLY A 191 5.70 -15.11 0.50
N PHE A 192 6.13 -16.04 -0.37
CA PHE A 192 6.32 -17.45 -0.04
C PHE A 192 7.73 -17.79 0.48
N GLU A 193 8.55 -16.76 0.74
CA GLU A 193 9.85 -16.92 1.38
C GLU A 193 9.70 -17.57 2.76
N LYS A 194 10.58 -18.55 3.06
CA LYS A 194 10.50 -19.30 4.32
C LYS A 194 10.79 -18.39 5.50
N ASN A 195 11.85 -17.61 5.39
CA ASN A 195 12.39 -16.79 6.48
C ASN A 195 11.82 -15.35 6.49
N GLY A 196 10.71 -15.11 5.77
CA GLY A 196 10.13 -13.78 5.65
C GLY A 196 10.81 -12.89 4.61
N TYR A 197 10.41 -11.63 4.59
CA TYR A 197 10.76 -10.65 3.57
C TYR A 197 11.10 -9.29 4.19
N PRO A 198 12.11 -9.23 5.09
CA PRO A 198 12.49 -8.00 5.79
C PRO A 198 12.87 -6.86 4.83
N GLU A 199 13.36 -7.18 3.64
CA GLU A 199 13.88 -6.23 2.66
C GLU A 199 12.83 -5.29 2.08
N ILE A 200 11.56 -5.72 2.10
CA ILE A 200 10.39 -4.94 1.64
C ILE A 200 9.48 -4.55 2.81
N CYS A 201 9.87 -4.91 4.04
CA CYS A 201 9.17 -4.58 5.28
C CYS A 201 9.87 -3.43 6.00
N PHE A 202 11.14 -3.58 6.35
CA PHE A 202 11.92 -2.65 7.17
C PHE A 202 12.76 -1.73 6.29
N ASN A 203 12.12 -0.73 5.66
CA ASN A 203 12.79 0.10 4.67
C ASN A 203 13.90 0.95 5.28
N ASP A 204 13.70 1.52 6.47
CA ASP A 204 14.70 2.37 7.14
C ASP A 204 16.02 1.63 7.45
N GLU A 205 16.03 0.30 7.40
CA GLU A 205 17.22 -0.54 7.58
C GLU A 205 17.91 -0.89 6.25
N GLN A 206 17.31 -0.53 5.11
CA GLN A 206 17.84 -0.93 3.80
C GLN A 206 18.81 0.09 3.21
N PRO A 207 19.84 -0.35 2.46
CA PRO A 207 20.77 0.55 1.78
C PRO A 207 20.11 1.49 0.76
N HIS A 208 19.01 1.06 0.11
CA HIS A 208 18.31 1.83 -0.93
C HIS A 208 17.22 2.77 -0.39
N GLN A 209 17.03 2.85 0.93
CA GLN A 209 15.92 3.56 1.60
C GLN A 209 15.66 4.97 1.02
N GLU A 210 16.70 5.80 0.93
CA GLU A 210 16.59 7.18 0.44
C GLU A 210 16.19 7.24 -1.03
N LYS A 211 16.68 6.30 -1.84
CA LYS A 211 16.36 6.26 -3.27
C LYS A 211 14.90 5.89 -3.50
N SER A 212 14.37 4.98 -2.70
CA SER A 212 12.96 4.62 -2.72
C SER A 212 12.07 5.80 -2.39
N VAL A 213 12.35 6.51 -1.28
CA VAL A 213 11.57 7.70 -0.91
C VAL A 213 11.77 8.86 -1.88
N LEU A 214 12.96 9.02 -2.46
CA LEU A 214 13.21 10.03 -3.50
C LEU A 214 12.42 9.74 -4.77
N PHE A 215 12.27 8.47 -5.15
CA PHE A 215 11.38 8.07 -6.24
C PHE A 215 9.94 8.51 -5.94
N PHE A 216 9.42 8.21 -4.75
CA PHE A 216 8.10 8.63 -4.32
C PHE A 216 7.93 10.17 -4.35
N LYS A 217 8.91 10.91 -3.82
CA LYS A 217 8.95 12.38 -3.89
C LYS A 217 8.86 12.89 -5.33
N ASN A 218 9.57 12.26 -6.25
CA ASN A 218 9.56 12.62 -7.66
C ASN A 218 8.23 12.28 -8.36
N CYS A 219 7.54 11.22 -7.94
CA CYS A 219 6.16 10.95 -8.37
C CYS A 219 5.21 12.04 -7.90
N LEU A 220 5.29 12.47 -6.64
CA LEU A 220 4.49 13.56 -6.09
C LEU A 220 4.74 14.88 -6.86
N LYS A 221 6.01 15.24 -7.10
CA LYS A 221 6.37 16.45 -7.87
C LYS A 221 5.79 16.44 -9.28
N ARG A 222 5.86 15.29 -9.97
CA ARG A 222 5.21 15.11 -11.29
C ARG A 222 3.70 15.28 -11.18
N GLN A 223 3.06 14.70 -10.17
CA GLN A 223 1.61 14.83 -10.01
C GLN A 223 1.18 16.27 -9.70
N ILE A 224 1.94 17.00 -8.87
CA ILE A 224 1.70 18.44 -8.61
C ILE A 224 1.86 19.22 -9.91
N TYR A 225 2.92 18.97 -10.66
CA TYR A 225 3.16 19.61 -11.96
C TYR A 225 2.01 19.36 -12.95
N TYR A 226 1.47 18.14 -12.96
CA TYR A 226 0.38 17.73 -13.86
C TYR A 226 -0.98 18.32 -13.46
N THR A 227 -1.27 18.42 -12.16
CA THR A 227 -2.60 18.76 -11.65
C THR A 227 -2.73 20.20 -11.15
N GLY A 228 -1.61 20.87 -10.85
CA GLY A 228 -1.58 22.18 -10.19
C GLY A 228 -1.89 22.13 -8.68
N LYS A 229 -2.33 21.00 -8.15
CA LYS A 229 -2.69 20.85 -6.73
C LYS A 229 -1.44 20.69 -5.89
N LYS A 230 -1.31 21.46 -4.81
CA LYS A 230 -0.08 21.49 -3.99
C LYS A 230 -0.17 20.68 -2.70
N GLN A 231 -1.34 20.66 -2.07
CA GLN A 231 -1.51 19.99 -0.78
C GLN A 231 -1.59 18.47 -0.96
N VAL A 232 -0.60 17.75 -0.43
CA VAL A 232 -0.53 16.28 -0.52
C VAL A 232 -1.27 15.65 0.66
N ILE A 233 -2.15 14.69 0.36
CA ILE A 233 -2.66 13.72 1.33
C ILE A 233 -2.47 12.32 0.76
N ALA A 234 -1.46 11.61 1.26
CA ALA A 234 -1.10 10.28 0.78
C ALA A 234 -1.34 9.22 1.86
N LYS A 235 -1.89 8.09 1.47
CA LYS A 235 -2.09 6.95 2.37
C LYS A 235 -0.97 5.93 2.18
N LEU A 236 -0.21 5.70 3.25
CA LEU A 236 1.05 4.96 3.22
C LEU A 236 1.12 3.90 4.34
N ASN A 237 0.16 2.98 4.40
CA ASN A 237 0.03 2.01 5.50
C ASN A 237 1.36 1.29 5.82
N PHE A 238 2.01 0.69 4.82
CA PHE A 238 3.26 -0.06 5.04
C PHE A 238 4.49 0.83 5.21
N SER A 239 4.42 2.12 4.88
CA SER A 239 5.52 3.05 5.08
C SER A 239 5.70 3.50 6.54
N LEU A 240 4.98 2.89 7.50
CA LEU A 240 5.33 3.01 8.91
C LEU A 240 6.82 2.67 9.14
N PHE A 241 7.30 1.59 8.53
CA PHE A 241 8.70 1.14 8.61
C PHE A 241 9.68 1.95 7.74
N ARG A 242 9.22 3.11 7.25
CA ARG A 242 9.96 4.06 6.41
C ARG A 242 9.87 5.48 7.00
N VAL A 243 9.32 5.62 8.20
CA VAL A 243 9.05 6.93 8.79
C VAL A 243 10.32 7.75 8.95
N LYS A 244 11.46 7.14 9.34
CA LYS A 244 12.73 7.86 9.50
C LYS A 244 13.20 8.43 8.16
N THR A 245 13.14 7.64 7.09
CA THR A 245 13.50 8.10 5.74
C THR A 245 12.50 9.12 5.19
N LEU A 246 11.20 8.94 5.44
CA LEU A 246 10.17 9.91 5.05
C LEU A 246 10.43 11.26 5.71
N LEU A 247 10.70 11.30 7.02
CA LEU A 247 11.04 12.52 7.75
C LEU A 247 12.32 13.16 7.24
N LYS A 248 13.34 12.37 6.88
CA LYS A 248 14.58 12.89 6.29
C LYS A 248 14.33 13.60 4.94
N ILE A 249 13.44 13.06 4.11
CA ILE A 249 13.19 13.59 2.74
C ILE A 249 12.06 14.64 2.71
N PHE A 250 11.12 14.56 3.65
CA PHE A 250 10.01 15.47 3.89
C PHE A 250 10.08 15.98 5.34
N PRO A 251 11.00 16.92 5.63
CA PRO A 251 11.27 17.36 7.01
C PRO A 251 10.09 18.11 7.63
N ASP A 252 9.09 18.50 6.87
CA ASP A 252 7.85 19.15 7.30
C ASP A 252 6.61 18.25 7.15
N ALA A 253 6.79 16.95 6.91
CA ALA A 253 5.68 15.99 6.83
C ALA A 253 4.95 15.86 8.16
N LYS A 254 3.62 15.73 8.08
CA LYS A 254 2.74 15.41 9.20
C LYS A 254 2.14 14.04 9.02
N PHE A 255 2.01 13.29 10.12
CA PHE A 255 1.52 11.92 10.13
C PHE A 255 0.19 11.86 10.86
N VAL A 256 -0.81 11.27 10.20
CA VAL A 256 -2.07 10.89 10.84
C VAL A 256 -2.04 9.39 11.03
N TYR A 257 -1.88 8.94 12.27
CA TYR A 257 -1.85 7.53 12.62
C TYR A 257 -3.24 7.06 13.04
N ILE A 258 -3.76 6.03 12.35
CA ILE A 258 -5.03 5.42 12.72
C ILE A 258 -4.80 4.05 13.32
N VAL A 259 -5.23 3.90 14.57
CA VAL A 259 -5.15 2.66 15.33
C VAL A 259 -6.53 2.01 15.46
N ARG A 260 -6.54 0.69 15.50
CA ARG A 260 -7.74 -0.11 15.75
C ARG A 260 -7.33 -1.39 16.47
N SER A 261 -8.20 -1.89 17.35
CA SER A 261 -7.94 -3.14 18.07
C SER A 261 -7.35 -4.23 17.17
N PRO A 262 -6.17 -4.79 17.53
CA PRO A 262 -5.55 -5.88 16.79
C PRO A 262 -6.46 -7.10 16.62
N MET A 263 -7.39 -7.34 17.59
CA MET A 263 -8.41 -8.37 17.50
C MET A 263 -9.30 -8.24 16.26
N HIS A 264 -9.45 -7.03 15.72
CA HIS A 264 -10.22 -6.82 14.49
C HIS A 264 -9.36 -6.62 13.24
N THR A 265 -8.17 -6.01 13.36
CA THR A 265 -7.34 -5.72 12.18
C THR A 265 -6.64 -6.97 11.66
N ILE A 266 -6.08 -7.81 12.53
CA ILE A 266 -5.30 -9.00 12.17
C ILE A 266 -6.13 -10.03 11.41
N PRO A 267 -7.25 -10.57 11.96
CA PRO A 267 -8.06 -11.55 11.22
C PRO A 267 -8.60 -10.97 9.90
N SER A 268 -8.95 -9.68 9.89
CA SER A 268 -9.41 -9.01 8.66
C SER A 268 -8.29 -8.89 7.61
N HIS A 269 -7.06 -8.63 8.04
CA HIS A 269 -5.90 -8.49 7.17
C HIS A 269 -5.48 -9.84 6.58
N LEU A 270 -5.41 -10.89 7.41
CA LEU A 270 -5.11 -12.25 6.97
C LEU A 270 -6.20 -12.78 6.01
N SER A 271 -7.48 -12.54 6.32
CA SER A 271 -8.60 -12.88 5.44
C SER A 271 -8.51 -12.16 4.09
N LEU A 272 -8.13 -10.88 4.07
CA LEU A 272 -7.90 -10.14 2.82
C LEU A 272 -6.76 -10.78 2.01
N HIS A 273 -5.63 -11.07 2.66
CA HIS A 273 -4.47 -11.67 2.00
C HIS A 273 -4.81 -13.03 1.41
N ARG A 274 -5.55 -13.88 2.12
CA ARG A 274 -6.04 -15.15 1.58
C ARG A 274 -6.86 -14.98 0.31
N ARG A 275 -7.80 -14.02 0.29
CA ARG A 275 -8.59 -13.72 -0.92
C ARG A 275 -7.74 -13.20 -2.07
N LEU A 276 -6.74 -12.37 -1.79
CA LEU A 276 -5.82 -11.86 -2.81
C LEU A 276 -4.92 -12.97 -3.37
N LEU A 277 -4.40 -13.84 -2.52
CA LEU A 277 -3.63 -15.01 -2.94
C LEU A 277 -4.46 -15.96 -3.81
N ASP A 278 -5.72 -16.21 -3.46
CA ASP A 278 -6.62 -17.01 -4.30
C ASP A 278 -6.88 -16.35 -5.67
N ARG A 279 -7.10 -15.03 -5.64
CA ARG A 279 -7.35 -14.25 -6.85
C ARG A 279 -6.14 -14.26 -7.79
N TYR A 280 -4.94 -14.13 -7.25
CA TYR A 280 -3.73 -13.95 -8.06
C TYR A 280 -3.03 -15.26 -8.41
N PHE A 281 -2.89 -16.18 -7.47
CA PHE A 281 -2.20 -17.45 -7.70
C PHE A 281 -3.17 -18.62 -7.79
N GLY A 282 -4.33 -18.52 -7.14
CA GLY A 282 -5.22 -19.65 -6.88
C GLY A 282 -4.68 -20.51 -5.73
N LEU A 283 -5.48 -20.68 -4.68
CA LEU A 283 -4.99 -21.39 -3.48
C LEU A 283 -4.57 -22.83 -3.79
N ASN A 284 -5.25 -23.49 -4.72
CA ASN A 284 -4.91 -24.86 -5.15
C ASN A 284 -3.53 -24.96 -5.82
N ASN A 285 -3.00 -23.85 -6.34
CA ASN A 285 -1.68 -23.82 -6.97
C ASN A 285 -0.57 -23.52 -5.95
N ILE A 286 -0.91 -23.13 -4.71
CA ILE A 286 0.08 -22.80 -3.68
C ILE A 286 0.24 -24.04 -2.77
N PRO A 287 1.46 -24.57 -2.60
CA PRO A 287 1.71 -25.63 -1.65
C PRO A 287 1.23 -25.25 -0.24
N LYS A 288 0.52 -26.16 0.45
CA LYS A 288 -0.06 -25.89 1.77
C LYS A 288 0.97 -25.37 2.78
N SER A 289 2.18 -25.93 2.78
CA SER A 289 3.29 -25.50 3.63
C SER A 289 3.73 -24.06 3.35
N ARG A 290 3.76 -23.64 2.08
CA ARG A 290 4.07 -22.25 1.68
C ARG A 290 2.97 -21.29 2.10
N LEU A 291 1.72 -21.70 1.99
CA LEU A 291 0.58 -20.88 2.43
C LEU A 291 0.55 -20.70 3.94
N GLN A 292 0.81 -21.76 4.72
CA GLN A 292 0.92 -21.68 6.18
C GLN A 292 2.08 -20.75 6.59
N GLN A 293 3.25 -20.93 5.97
CA GLN A 293 4.41 -20.07 6.24
C GLN A 293 4.15 -18.60 5.90
N TYR A 294 3.43 -18.34 4.79
CA TYR A 294 3.00 -16.99 4.42
C TYR A 294 2.22 -16.32 5.55
N PHE A 295 1.19 -17.00 6.10
CA PHE A 295 0.37 -16.43 7.15
C PHE A 295 1.09 -16.30 8.48
N LYS A 296 2.00 -17.25 8.81
CA LYS A 296 2.89 -17.12 9.95
C LYS A 296 3.76 -15.86 9.86
N ASN A 297 4.43 -15.66 8.74
CA ASN A 297 5.28 -14.48 8.51
C ASN A 297 4.43 -13.19 8.51
N ARG A 298 3.26 -13.22 7.85
CA ARG A 298 2.36 -12.06 7.81
C ARG A 298 1.83 -11.69 9.20
N TYR A 299 1.53 -12.67 10.05
CA TYR A 299 1.16 -12.43 11.43
C TYR A 299 2.30 -11.76 12.20
N GLN A 300 3.52 -12.29 12.09
CA GLN A 300 4.70 -11.67 12.72
C GLN A 300 4.89 -10.22 12.28
N TYR A 301 4.76 -9.90 10.98
CA TYR A 301 4.86 -8.52 10.50
C TYR A 301 3.70 -7.62 10.96
N ASN A 302 2.51 -8.17 11.24
CA ASN A 302 1.44 -7.39 11.88
C ASN A 302 1.80 -7.05 13.32
N VAL A 303 2.43 -7.97 14.06
CA VAL A 303 2.90 -7.72 15.42
C VAL A 303 4.01 -6.67 15.42
N GLU A 304 5.00 -6.83 14.56
CA GLU A 304 6.11 -5.88 14.40
C GLU A 304 5.63 -4.49 13.96
N PHE A 305 4.53 -4.39 13.21
CA PHE A 305 3.93 -3.10 12.86
C PHE A 305 3.55 -2.29 14.10
N TYR A 306 2.87 -2.93 15.06
CA TYR A 306 2.43 -2.25 16.28
C TYR A 306 3.62 -1.91 17.18
N LYS A 307 4.55 -2.86 17.38
CA LYS A 307 5.76 -2.62 18.17
C LYS A 307 6.57 -1.46 17.62
N HIS A 308 6.77 -1.45 16.29
CA HIS A 308 7.57 -0.42 15.65
C HIS A 308 6.95 0.98 15.80
N PHE A 309 5.61 1.10 15.76
CA PHE A 309 4.98 2.40 16.02
C PHE A 309 5.23 2.88 17.46
N GLU A 310 5.11 1.99 18.45
CA GLU A 310 5.40 2.33 19.85
C GLU A 310 6.86 2.71 20.06
N GLU A 311 7.80 2.02 19.40
CA GLU A 311 9.22 2.40 19.40
C GLU A 311 9.44 3.79 18.80
N LEU A 312 8.86 4.08 17.63
CA LEU A 312 8.96 5.40 17.00
C LEU A 312 8.41 6.51 17.91
N LYS A 313 7.35 6.22 18.66
CA LYS A 313 6.75 7.14 19.63
C LYS A 313 7.62 7.32 20.87
N LYS A 314 8.08 6.23 21.46
CA LYS A 314 8.98 6.23 22.64
C LYS A 314 10.27 6.99 22.37
N ASP A 315 10.85 6.79 21.19
CA ASP A 315 12.09 7.45 20.77
C ASP A 315 11.86 8.88 20.24
N ASN A 316 10.61 9.37 20.25
CA ASN A 316 10.20 10.67 19.72
C ASN A 316 10.71 10.93 18.29
N VAL A 317 10.73 9.87 17.46
CA VAL A 317 11.20 9.95 16.07
C VAL A 317 10.31 10.87 15.25
N ILE A 318 8.98 10.76 15.44
CA ILE A 318 8.01 11.72 14.90
C ILE A 318 7.74 12.74 15.99
N PRO A 319 8.08 14.03 15.79
CA PRO A 319 7.74 15.05 16.76
C PRO A 319 6.23 15.12 17.01
N MET A 320 5.85 15.36 18.26
CA MET A 320 4.46 15.37 18.71
C MET A 320 3.56 16.35 17.93
N ASP A 321 4.10 17.50 17.50
CA ASP A 321 3.38 18.48 16.67
C ASP A 321 3.17 18.02 15.22
N ARG A 322 3.80 16.90 14.84
CA ARG A 322 3.74 16.25 13.52
C ARG A 322 3.12 14.86 13.56
N LEU A 323 2.56 14.43 14.69
CA LEU A 323 1.81 13.19 14.84
C LEU A 323 0.39 13.48 15.37
N LEU A 324 -0.62 13.02 14.65
CA LEU A 324 -2.01 13.00 15.11
C LEU A 324 -2.48 11.54 15.20
N GLU A 325 -2.70 11.06 16.42
CA GLU A 325 -3.25 9.73 16.68
C GLU A 325 -4.78 9.78 16.68
N ILE A 326 -5.41 8.80 16.03
CA ILE A 326 -6.87 8.69 15.89
C ILE A 326 -7.24 7.22 16.04
N THR A 327 -8.23 6.91 16.87
CA THR A 327 -8.75 5.55 16.97
C THR A 327 -9.82 5.31 15.90
N TYR A 328 -10.04 4.04 15.53
CA TYR A 328 -11.17 3.67 14.69
C TYR A 328 -12.50 4.10 15.31
N ASP A 329 -12.62 4.02 16.62
CA ASP A 329 -13.86 4.35 17.34
C ASP A 329 -14.13 5.86 17.32
N ASP A 330 -13.09 6.71 17.36
CA ASP A 330 -13.23 8.16 17.10
C ASP A 330 -13.90 8.42 15.75
N ILE A 331 -13.50 7.67 14.72
CA ILE A 331 -14.03 7.81 13.34
C ILE A 331 -15.48 7.33 13.26
N GLN A 332 -15.84 6.27 13.99
CA GLN A 332 -17.22 5.77 14.03
C GLN A 332 -18.15 6.70 14.80
N ASN A 333 -17.67 7.25 15.92
CA ASN A 333 -18.48 8.02 16.85
C ASN A 333 -18.65 9.48 16.41
N ASP A 334 -17.57 10.15 15.96
CA ASP A 334 -17.63 11.56 15.51
C ASP A 334 -16.71 11.81 14.31
N LEU A 335 -17.14 11.36 13.13
CA LEU A 335 -16.42 11.59 11.88
C LEU A 335 -16.14 13.08 11.63
N LEU A 336 -17.10 13.98 11.90
CA LEU A 336 -16.90 15.42 11.63
C LEU A 336 -15.88 16.02 12.60
N GLY A 337 -15.89 15.63 13.87
CA GLY A 337 -14.88 16.02 14.85
C GLY A 337 -13.48 15.55 14.45
N VAL A 338 -13.36 14.30 14.02
CA VAL A 338 -12.10 13.77 13.48
C VAL A 338 -11.62 14.59 12.28
N ILE A 339 -12.51 14.89 11.34
CA ILE A 339 -12.16 15.68 10.16
C ILE A 339 -11.78 17.12 10.53
N ARG A 340 -12.44 17.74 11.51
CA ARG A 340 -12.03 19.06 12.06
C ARG A 340 -10.64 19.00 12.70
N LYS A 341 -10.34 17.95 13.48
CA LYS A 341 -9.00 17.74 14.06
C LYS A 341 -7.94 17.65 12.96
N ILE A 342 -8.18 16.86 11.91
CA ILE A 342 -7.26 16.73 10.77
C ILE A 342 -7.10 18.06 10.02
N LYS A 343 -8.21 18.80 9.80
CA LYS A 343 -8.19 20.11 9.15
C LYS A 343 -7.28 21.07 9.91
N HIS A 344 -7.46 21.19 11.22
CA HIS A 344 -6.65 22.04 12.09
C HIS A 344 -5.19 21.58 12.15
N PHE A 345 -4.96 20.30 12.45
CA PHE A 345 -3.63 19.71 12.53
C PHE A 345 -2.83 19.89 11.24
N GLY A 346 -3.46 19.69 10.08
CA GLY A 346 -2.83 19.84 8.78
C GLY A 346 -2.74 21.28 8.26
N GLY A 347 -3.43 22.24 8.88
CA GLY A 347 -3.61 23.59 8.32
C GLY A 347 -4.32 23.56 6.97
N LEU A 348 -5.31 22.68 6.81
CA LEU A 348 -5.96 22.42 5.52
C LEU A 348 -7.10 23.39 5.25
N THR A 349 -7.21 23.84 4.01
CA THR A 349 -8.38 24.55 3.49
C THR A 349 -9.27 23.57 2.74
N PHE A 350 -10.55 23.55 3.10
CA PHE A 350 -11.57 22.74 2.43
C PHE A 350 -12.44 23.67 1.58
N SER A 351 -12.75 23.26 0.36
CA SER A 351 -13.80 23.89 -0.44
C SER A 351 -15.17 23.69 0.21
N THR A 352 -16.11 24.59 -0.09
CA THR A 352 -17.51 24.46 0.34
C THR A 352 -18.10 23.11 -0.09
N GLU A 353 -17.77 22.64 -1.30
CA GLU A 353 -18.22 21.35 -1.80
C GLU A 353 -17.73 20.19 -0.92
N LEU A 354 -16.46 20.22 -0.49
CA LEU A 354 -15.92 19.19 0.40
C LEU A 354 -16.67 19.19 1.74
N GLU A 355 -16.85 20.38 2.33
CA GLU A 355 -17.54 20.51 3.62
C GLU A 355 -18.98 19.98 3.58
N GLU A 356 -19.72 20.25 2.51
CA GLU A 356 -21.08 19.73 2.30
C GLU A 356 -21.10 18.21 2.16
N ARG A 357 -20.19 17.64 1.35
CA ARG A 357 -20.11 16.19 1.18
C ARG A 357 -19.71 15.47 2.46
N LEU A 358 -18.82 16.06 3.25
CA LEU A 358 -18.43 15.54 4.57
C LEU A 358 -19.62 15.50 5.53
N LYS A 359 -20.41 16.58 5.61
CA LYS A 359 -21.65 16.61 6.41
C LYS A 359 -22.63 15.53 5.97
N LYS A 360 -22.85 15.38 4.67
CA LYS A 360 -23.74 14.35 4.11
C LYS A 360 -23.26 12.94 4.44
N GLN A 361 -21.96 12.67 4.32
CA GLN A 361 -21.40 11.36 4.61
C GLN A 361 -21.48 11.04 6.10
N ALA A 362 -21.22 12.00 6.99
CA ALA A 362 -21.35 11.80 8.43
C ALA A 362 -22.77 11.38 8.83
N ASN A 363 -23.80 11.99 8.23
CA ASN A 363 -25.20 11.63 8.48
C ASN A 363 -25.55 10.20 8.01
N GLN A 364 -24.84 9.67 7.02
CA GLN A 364 -25.08 8.31 6.50
C GLN A 364 -24.30 7.24 7.27
N GLN A 365 -23.19 7.62 7.91
CA GLN A 365 -22.24 6.70 8.54
C GLN A 365 -22.80 6.03 9.80
N SER A 366 -23.77 6.64 10.48
CA SER A 366 -24.45 6.10 11.67
C SER A 366 -25.16 4.75 11.43
N SER A 367 -25.34 4.33 10.17
CA SER A 367 -26.02 3.08 9.78
C SER A 367 -25.12 2.04 9.08
N TYR A 368 -23.81 2.26 9.01
CA TYR A 368 -22.91 1.37 8.25
C TYR A 368 -22.47 0.13 9.04
N GLU A 369 -22.97 -1.03 8.64
CA GLU A 369 -22.45 -2.33 9.09
C GLU A 369 -21.50 -2.99 8.08
N ARG A 370 -20.47 -3.67 8.58
CA ARG A 370 -19.53 -4.43 7.76
C ARG A 370 -20.18 -5.70 7.21
N LYS A 371 -20.39 -5.73 5.90
CA LYS A 371 -20.98 -6.90 5.20
C LYS A 371 -20.07 -8.13 5.06
N HIS A 372 -18.76 -8.02 5.31
CA HIS A 372 -17.82 -9.12 5.09
C HIS A 372 -17.51 -9.88 6.38
N LYS A 373 -17.86 -11.17 6.41
CA LYS A 373 -17.39 -12.10 7.45
C LYS A 373 -15.90 -12.38 7.25
N ASN A 374 -15.12 -12.21 8.32
CA ASN A 374 -13.73 -12.64 8.34
C ASN A 374 -13.67 -14.16 8.52
N LEU A 375 -12.55 -14.74 8.10
CA LEU A 375 -12.23 -16.12 8.46
C LEU A 375 -11.80 -16.17 9.93
N SER A 376 -12.03 -17.31 10.56
CA SER A 376 -11.67 -17.53 11.96
C SER A 376 -10.16 -17.61 12.14
N LEU A 377 -9.67 -17.33 13.35
CA LEU A 377 -8.24 -17.30 13.65
C LEU A 377 -7.57 -18.68 13.52
N GLU A 378 -8.33 -19.74 13.81
CA GLU A 378 -7.87 -21.13 13.73
C GLU A 378 -7.47 -21.50 12.29
N GLN A 379 -8.14 -20.93 11.28
CA GLN A 379 -7.76 -21.13 9.87
C GLN A 379 -6.38 -20.58 9.53
N PHE A 380 -5.84 -19.69 10.37
CA PHE A 380 -4.50 -19.14 10.27
C PHE A 380 -3.54 -19.72 11.32
N GLY A 381 -3.97 -20.69 12.14
CA GLY A 381 -3.17 -21.26 13.22
C GLY A 381 -2.90 -20.27 14.36
N LEU A 382 -3.87 -19.40 14.64
CA LEU A 382 -3.80 -18.37 15.68
C LEU A 382 -4.95 -18.57 16.68
N THR A 383 -4.75 -18.04 17.89
CA THR A 383 -5.78 -17.95 18.94
C THR A 383 -5.90 -16.51 19.41
N GLU A 384 -7.00 -16.16 20.07
CA GLU A 384 -7.20 -14.83 20.62
C GLU A 384 -6.18 -14.50 21.72
N GLU A 385 -5.90 -15.48 22.59
CA GLU A 385 -4.95 -15.35 23.71
C GLU A 385 -3.56 -15.01 23.19
N ARG A 386 -3.16 -15.61 22.06
CA ARG A 386 -1.88 -15.30 21.43
C ARG A 386 -1.82 -13.85 20.95
N ILE A 387 -2.88 -13.35 20.31
CA ILE A 387 -2.93 -11.95 19.84
C ILE A 387 -2.89 -10.99 21.04
N ARG A 388 -3.68 -11.28 22.08
CA ARG A 388 -3.70 -10.49 23.31
C ARG A 388 -2.34 -10.47 23.99
N SER A 389 -1.69 -11.63 24.12
CA SER A 389 -0.36 -11.72 24.72
C SER A 389 0.72 -11.01 23.89
N ASP A 390 0.74 -11.21 22.57
CA ASP A 390 1.77 -10.63 21.68
C ASP A 390 1.64 -9.09 21.56
N LEU A 391 0.44 -8.54 21.79
CA LEU A 391 0.09 -7.13 21.58
C LEU A 391 -0.57 -6.47 22.81
N ASP A 392 -0.37 -7.01 24.01
CA ASP A 392 -0.93 -6.51 25.28
C ASP A 392 -0.71 -5.01 25.48
N PHE A 393 0.48 -4.53 25.10
CA PHE A 393 0.83 -3.12 25.13
C PHE A 393 -0.13 -2.22 24.32
N VAL A 394 -0.64 -2.69 23.17
CA VAL A 394 -1.60 -1.94 22.35
C VAL A 394 -2.97 -1.89 23.02
N PHE A 395 -3.42 -3.00 23.60
CA PHE A 395 -4.70 -3.06 24.31
C PHE A 395 -4.70 -2.12 25.51
N LYS A 396 -3.63 -2.15 26.31
CA LYS A 396 -3.43 -1.25 27.45
C LYS A 396 -3.34 0.21 27.03
N GLN A 397 -2.53 0.53 26.01
CA GLN A 397 -2.27 1.90 25.57
C GLN A 397 -3.54 2.62 25.07
N TYR A 398 -4.42 1.90 24.37
CA TYR A 398 -5.62 2.48 23.74
C TYR A 398 -6.92 2.11 24.44
N GLY A 399 -6.87 1.37 25.56
CA GLY A 399 -8.06 0.93 26.28
C GLY A 399 -8.98 0.07 25.43
N PHE A 400 -8.45 -0.67 24.46
CA PHE A 400 -9.26 -1.61 23.69
C PHE A 400 -9.67 -2.73 24.64
N GLY A 401 -10.97 -2.77 24.98
CA GLY A 401 -11.50 -3.68 25.98
C GLY A 401 -11.16 -5.15 25.73
N ASP A 402 -11.25 -5.94 26.80
CA ASP A 402 -11.19 -7.40 26.73
C ASP A 402 -12.42 -8.03 26.07
N ASP A 403 -13.31 -7.23 25.47
CA ASP A 403 -14.63 -7.60 24.98
C ASP A 403 -14.57 -8.71 23.92
N VAL A 404 -14.61 -9.93 24.44
CA VAL A 404 -15.25 -11.10 23.85
C VAL A 404 -16.75 -10.86 23.98
N ASN A 405 -17.41 -10.63 22.86
CA ASN A 405 -18.83 -10.94 22.68
C ASN A 405 -19.01 -11.58 21.31
#